data_AF-A0A0Q6A0X8-F1
#
_entry.id   AF-A0A0Q6A0X8-F1
#
_cell.length_a   1.000
_cell.length_b   1.000
_cell.length_c   1.000
_cell.angle_alpha   90.00
_cell.angle_beta   90.00
_cell.angle_gamma   90.00
#
_symmetry.space_group_name_H-M   'P 1'
#
loop_
_entity.id
_entity.type
_entity.pdbx_description
1 polymer ?
#
loop_
_entity_poly.entity_id
_entity_poly.type
_entity_poly.pdbx_seq_one_letter_code
_entity_poly.pdbx_strand_id
1 'polypeptide(L)'
;MTDIKRRIIGAAAIILIVVIIVVLPLSILSEYLIALTMFFGAAITISLGIFLFSFKNIRESEAFGFIVFGLIIFFFIVSGGIIYYQVSQESNELNNNSLITTGKIIDGKIRRSRRSSSAEIKIEFITEDGQKVQASEYVTEREFEKYYVGEEIKIQYSKSSPNVAHIVR
;
A
#
# COMPACT_ATOMS: atom_id res chain seq x y z
N MET A 1 -16.41 30.01 22.98
CA MET A 1 -17.10 28.86 22.37
C MET A 1 -17.35 27.82 23.46
N THR A 2 -18.61 27.50 23.77
CA THR A 2 -18.98 26.64 24.91
C THR A 2 -18.44 25.21 24.77
N ASP A 3 -18.01 24.58 25.85
CA ASP A 3 -17.41 23.23 25.86
C ASP A 3 -18.28 22.16 25.16
N ILE A 4 -19.60 22.36 25.20
CA ILE A 4 -20.59 21.54 24.51
C ILE A 4 -20.35 21.53 22.99
N LYS A 5 -20.04 22.67 22.38
CA LYS A 5 -19.77 22.75 20.92
C LYS A 5 -18.51 21.98 20.55
N ARG A 6 -17.46 22.01 21.39
CA ARG A 6 -16.22 21.26 21.16
C ARG A 6 -16.45 19.74 21.21
N ARG A 7 -17.25 19.27 22.17
CA ARG A 7 -17.61 17.84 22.28
C ARG A 7 -18.46 17.36 21.11
N ILE A 8 -19.42 18.16 20.65
CA ILE A 8 -20.26 17.83 19.49
C ILE A 8 -19.41 17.75 18.21
N ILE A 9 -18.50 18.70 17.99
CA ILE A 9 -17.59 18.68 16.83
C ILE A 9 -16.67 17.46 16.88
N GLY A 10 -16.11 17.13 18.04
CA GLY A 10 -15.27 15.94 18.20
C GLY A 10 -16.04 14.63 17.95
N ALA A 11 -17.27 14.51 18.49
CA ALA A 11 -18.11 13.35 18.25
C ALA A 11 -18.51 13.20 16.77
N ALA A 12 -18.87 14.31 16.11
CA ALA A 12 -19.18 14.33 14.69
C ALA A 12 -17.99 13.90 13.82
N ALA A 13 -16.78 14.33 14.17
CA ALA A 13 -15.56 13.90 13.48
C ALA A 13 -15.34 12.37 13.63
N ILE A 14 -15.47 11.83 14.85
CA ILE A 14 -15.32 10.38 15.09
C ILE A 14 -16.38 9.57 14.34
N ILE A 15 -17.62 10.05 14.28
CA ILE A 15 -18.68 9.38 13.52
C ILE A 15 -18.39 9.40 12.02
N LEU A 16 -17.98 10.54 11.48
CA LEU A 16 -17.61 10.67 10.07
C LEU A 16 -16.48 9.70 9.70
N ILE A 17 -15.49 9.60 10.58
CA ILE A 17 -14.36 8.67 10.47
C ILE A 17 -14.85 7.22 10.38
N VAL A 18 -15.72 6.80 11.30
CA VAL A 18 -16.26 5.44 11.33
C VAL A 18 -17.09 5.16 10.07
N VAL A 19 -17.90 6.13 9.63
CA VAL A 19 -18.69 6.03 8.41
C VAL A 19 -17.79 5.87 7.19
N ILE A 20 -16.71 6.65 7.07
CA ILE A 20 -15.77 6.52 5.95
C ILE A 20 -15.11 5.14 5.92
N ILE A 21 -14.71 4.60 7.08
CA ILE A 21 -14.09 3.26 7.18
C ILE A 21 -15.07 2.15 6.81
N VAL A 22 -16.33 2.25 7.24
CA VAL A 22 -17.36 1.21 7.02
C VAL A 22 -17.97 1.29 5.62
N VAL A 23 -18.15 2.49 5.07
CA VAL A 23 -18.86 2.71 3.80
C VAL A 23 -17.92 2.63 2.59
N LEU A 24 -16.62 2.92 2.72
CA LEU A 24 -15.70 2.79 1.60
C LEU A 24 -15.45 1.31 1.28
N PRO A 25 -15.85 0.83 0.10
CA PRO A 25 -15.54 -0.53 -0.33
C PRO A 25 -14.02 -0.69 -0.44
N LEU A 26 -13.50 -1.75 0.14
CA LEU A 26 -12.07 -2.08 0.13
C LEU A 26 -11.49 -2.17 -1.29
N SER A 27 -12.31 -2.52 -2.29
CA SER A 27 -11.94 -2.56 -3.71
C SER A 27 -11.62 -1.19 -4.31
N ILE A 28 -12.29 -0.12 -3.86
CA ILE A 28 -12.01 1.24 -4.34
C ILE A 28 -10.71 1.76 -3.69
N LEU A 29 -10.38 1.29 -2.49
CA LEU A 29 -9.16 1.71 -1.81
C LEU A 29 -7.88 1.19 -2.50
N SER A 30 -7.90 -0.01 -3.06
CA SER A 30 -6.73 -0.59 -3.75
C SER A 30 -6.43 0.07 -5.10
N GLU A 31 -7.47 0.35 -5.90
CA GLU A 31 -7.31 0.98 -7.21
C GLU A 31 -6.86 2.44 -7.12
N TYR A 32 -7.33 3.17 -6.11
CA TYR A 32 -7.06 4.60 -5.96
C TYR A 32 -6.03 4.92 -4.88
N LEU A 33 -5.34 3.92 -4.32
CA LEU A 33 -4.43 4.07 -3.18
C LEU A 33 -3.41 5.19 -3.38
N ILE A 34 -2.79 5.27 -4.56
CA ILE A 34 -1.77 6.28 -4.90
C ILE A 34 -2.41 7.68 -4.95
N ALA A 35 -3.57 7.80 -5.58
CA ALA A 35 -4.31 9.07 -5.64
C ALA A 35 -4.77 9.51 -4.25
N LEU A 36 -5.23 8.57 -3.43
CA LEU A 36 -5.71 8.77 -2.07
C LEU A 36 -4.56 9.21 -1.14
N THR A 37 -3.41 8.55 -1.21
CA THR A 37 -2.20 8.92 -0.47
C THR A 37 -1.65 10.28 -0.90
N MET A 38 -1.67 10.60 -2.20
CA MET A 38 -1.31 11.94 -2.69
C MET A 38 -2.27 13.02 -2.17
N PHE A 39 -3.59 12.76 -2.22
CA PHE A 39 -4.61 13.70 -1.76
C PHE A 39 -4.50 13.95 -0.25
N PHE A 40 -4.32 12.88 0.53
CA PHE A 40 -4.13 13.00 1.98
C PHE A 40 -2.79 13.62 2.36
N GLY A 41 -1.70 13.30 1.64
CA GLY A 41 -0.40 13.94 1.84
C GLY A 41 -0.47 15.46 1.59
N ALA A 42 -1.17 15.88 0.55
CA ALA A 42 -1.42 17.30 0.27
C ALA A 42 -2.28 17.95 1.37
N ALA A 43 -3.37 17.29 1.80
CA ALA A 43 -4.23 17.78 2.87
C ALA A 43 -3.48 17.94 4.21
N ILE A 44 -2.61 16.99 4.55
CA ILE A 44 -1.74 17.05 5.74
C ILE A 44 -0.76 18.22 5.61
N THR A 45 -0.14 18.42 4.45
CA THR A 45 0.85 19.47 4.23
C THR A 45 0.22 20.86 4.31
N ILE A 46 -0.97 21.04 3.73
CA ILE A 46 -1.76 22.28 3.84
C ILE A 46 -2.17 22.50 5.30
N SER A 47 -2.64 21.45 5.98
CA SER A 47 -3.05 21.50 7.39
C SER A 47 -1.89 21.88 8.32
N LEU A 48 -0.72 21.29 8.14
CA LEU A 48 0.52 21.65 8.84
C LEU A 48 0.97 23.08 8.52
N GLY A 49 0.87 23.50 7.26
CA GLY A 49 1.17 24.87 6.84
C GLY A 49 0.29 25.88 7.56
N ILE A 50 -1.03 25.64 7.60
CA ILE A 50 -1.99 26.47 8.34
C ILE A 50 -1.68 26.44 9.83
N PHE A 51 -1.41 25.27 10.42
CA PHE A 51 -1.07 25.13 11.83
C PHE A 51 0.18 25.95 12.20
N LEU A 52 1.28 25.80 11.45
CA LEU A 52 2.52 26.54 11.67
C LEU A 52 2.34 28.05 11.48
N PHE A 53 1.53 28.48 10.51
CA PHE A 53 1.19 29.91 10.33
C PHE A 53 0.32 30.45 11.47
N SER A 54 -0.63 29.66 11.98
CA SER A 54 -1.51 30.05 13.09
C SER A 54 -0.75 30.24 14.40
N PHE A 55 0.35 29.49 14.61
CA PHE A 55 1.26 29.69 15.76
C PHE A 55 2.01 31.02 15.73
N LYS A 56 2.05 31.75 14.62
CA LYS A 56 2.68 33.08 14.57
C LYS A 56 1.77 34.20 15.09
N ASN A 57 0.47 33.94 15.27
CA ASN A 57 -0.56 34.93 15.68
C ASN A 57 -1.40 34.41 16.87
N ILE A 58 -0.74 33.93 17.92
CA ILE A 58 -1.41 33.29 19.06
C ILE A 58 -1.97 34.34 20.01
N ARG A 59 -3.29 34.55 19.93
CA ARG A 59 -4.09 34.88 21.12
C ARG A 59 -5.50 34.24 21.15
N GLU A 60 -6.00 33.67 20.04
CA GLU A 60 -7.35 33.06 20.01
C GLU A 60 -7.45 31.65 19.37
N SER A 61 -6.35 31.05 18.91
CA SER A 61 -6.39 29.89 17.98
C SER A 61 -6.13 28.50 18.59
N GLU A 62 -6.07 28.33 19.91
CA GLU A 62 -5.63 27.05 20.51
C GLU A 62 -6.54 25.87 20.14
N ALA A 63 -7.86 26.07 20.12
CA ALA A 63 -8.82 25.00 19.79
C ALA A 63 -8.73 24.53 18.33
N PHE A 64 -8.42 25.45 17.42
CA PHE A 64 -8.25 25.11 16.00
C PHE A 64 -6.99 24.27 15.78
N GLY A 65 -5.92 24.58 16.51
CA GLY A 65 -4.68 23.80 16.47
C GLY A 65 -4.89 22.34 16.88
N PHE A 66 -5.61 22.08 17.97
CA PHE A 66 -5.90 20.72 18.42
C PHE A 66 -6.77 19.92 17.44
N ILE A 67 -7.71 20.56 16.76
CA ILE A 67 -8.55 19.91 15.74
C ILE A 67 -7.71 19.50 14.53
N VAL A 68 -6.85 20.41 14.05
CA VAL A 68 -5.95 20.14 12.92
C VAL A 68 -4.95 19.03 13.27
N PHE A 69 -4.37 19.07 14.47
CA PHE A 69 -3.47 18.04 14.95
C PHE A 69 -4.15 16.66 15.07
N GLY A 70 -5.38 16.62 15.58
CA GLY A 70 -6.18 15.40 15.65
C GLY A 70 -6.48 14.81 14.28
N LEU A 71 -6.80 15.64 13.28
CA LEU A 71 -7.00 15.20 11.90
C LEU A 71 -5.72 14.61 11.30
N ILE A 72 -4.54 15.20 11.55
CA ILE A 72 -3.27 14.67 11.05
C ILE A 72 -2.98 13.28 11.64
N ILE A 73 -3.13 13.12 12.96
CA ILE A 73 -2.94 11.81 13.61
C ILE A 73 -3.93 10.78 13.04
N PHE A 74 -5.19 11.17 12.91
CA PHE A 74 -6.21 10.30 12.35
C PHE A 74 -5.84 9.81 10.94
N PHE A 75 -5.36 10.71 10.08
CA PHE A 75 -4.92 10.32 8.74
C PHE A 75 -3.76 9.34 8.75
N PHE A 76 -2.77 9.54 9.62
CA PHE A 76 -1.64 8.60 9.76
C PHE A 76 -2.11 7.19 10.15
N ILE A 77 -3.06 7.09 11.09
CA ILE A 77 -3.60 5.82 11.54
C ILE A 77 -4.35 5.12 10.40
N VAL A 78 -5.21 5.84 9.67
CA VAL A 78 -5.97 5.26 8.54
C VAL A 78 -5.06 4.83 7.41
N SER A 79 -4.12 5.70 6.98
CA SER A 79 -3.19 5.35 5.90
C SER A 79 -2.31 4.15 6.27
N GLY A 80 -1.82 4.11 7.51
CA GLY A 80 -1.01 3.00 8.01
C GLY A 80 -1.81 1.69 8.05
N GLY A 81 -3.08 1.74 8.49
CA GLY A 81 -3.97 0.58 8.50
C GLY A 81 -4.26 0.03 7.10
N ILE A 82 -4.49 0.92 6.12
CA ILE A 82 -4.72 0.51 4.72
C ILE A 82 -3.47 -0.18 4.15
N ILE A 83 -2.29 0.41 4.33
CA ILE A 83 -1.02 -0.17 3.84
C ILE A 83 -0.78 -1.54 4.48
N TYR A 84 -0.96 -1.65 5.81
CA TYR A 84 -0.78 -2.91 6.53
C TYR A 84 -1.74 -4.00 6.03
N TYR A 85 -3.01 -3.64 5.82
CA TYR A 85 -4.02 -4.58 5.32
C TYR A 85 -3.69 -5.07 3.91
N GLN A 86 -3.24 -4.19 3.01
CA GLN A 86 -2.90 -4.57 1.65
C GLN A 86 -1.70 -5.53 1.60
N VAL A 87 -0.63 -5.23 2.35
CA VAL A 87 0.54 -6.13 2.46
C VAL A 87 0.13 -7.48 3.05
N SER A 88 -0.78 -7.47 4.04
CA SER A 88 -1.31 -8.71 4.60
C SER A 88 -2.17 -9.48 3.60
N GLN A 89 -2.96 -8.81 2.77
CA GLN A 89 -3.78 -9.46 1.74
C GLN A 89 -2.92 -10.10 0.65
N GLU A 90 -1.92 -9.38 0.13
CA GLU A 90 -0.98 -9.95 -0.85
C GLU A 90 -0.28 -11.20 -0.30
N SER A 91 0.17 -11.16 0.95
CA SER A 91 0.79 -12.32 1.61
C SER A 91 -0.20 -13.46 1.88
N ASN A 92 -1.46 -13.16 2.22
CA ASN A 92 -2.48 -14.16 2.51
C ASN A 92 -3.09 -14.79 1.24
N GLU A 93 -3.15 -14.06 0.13
CA GLU A 93 -3.64 -14.57 -1.15
C GLU A 93 -2.79 -15.74 -1.66
N LEU A 94 -1.47 -15.63 -1.55
CA LEU A 94 -0.54 -16.71 -1.93
C LEU A 94 -0.67 -17.93 -1.02
N ASN A 95 -1.00 -17.75 0.26
CA ASN A 95 -1.14 -18.86 1.20
C ASN A 95 -2.46 -19.63 1.02
N ASN A 96 -3.54 -18.94 0.66
CA ASN A 96 -4.89 -19.53 0.66
C ASN A 96 -5.42 -19.90 -0.73
N ASN A 97 -4.99 -19.22 -1.79
CA ASN A 97 -5.60 -19.30 -3.12
C ASN A 97 -4.57 -19.33 -4.25
N SER A 98 -3.48 -20.04 -4.02
CA SER A 98 -2.41 -20.19 -5.00
C SER A 98 -2.52 -21.47 -5.81
N LEU A 99 -2.02 -21.38 -7.03
CA LEU A 99 -1.82 -22.51 -7.93
C LEU A 99 -0.34 -22.61 -8.28
N ILE A 100 0.13 -23.85 -8.45
CA ILE A 100 1.50 -24.13 -8.89
C ILE A 100 1.48 -24.39 -10.39
N THR A 101 2.34 -23.71 -11.13
CA THR A 101 2.53 -23.93 -12.57
C THR A 101 4.01 -23.84 -12.92
N THR A 102 4.33 -24.16 -14.16
CA THR A 102 5.67 -23.96 -14.72
C THR A 102 5.69 -22.64 -15.47
N GLY A 103 6.60 -21.75 -15.09
CA GLY A 103 6.89 -20.51 -15.79
C GLY A 103 8.25 -20.56 -16.47
N LYS A 104 8.46 -19.69 -17.45
CA LYS A 104 9.71 -19.51 -18.16
C LYS A 104 10.31 -18.16 -17.83
N ILE A 105 11.59 -18.12 -17.49
CA ILE A 105 12.29 -16.86 -17.28
C ILE A 105 12.49 -16.17 -18.62
N ILE A 106 11.98 -14.95 -18.77
CA ILE A 106 12.09 -14.20 -20.03
C ILE A 106 13.12 -13.08 -19.95
N ASP A 107 13.37 -12.55 -18.76
CA ASP A 107 14.28 -11.43 -18.55
C ASP A 107 14.71 -11.38 -17.07
N GLY A 108 15.83 -10.70 -16.81
CA GLY A 108 16.40 -10.59 -15.49
C GLY A 108 17.33 -9.38 -15.39
N LYS A 109 17.11 -8.51 -14.40
CA LYS A 109 17.91 -7.30 -14.21
C LYS A 109 18.34 -7.13 -12.76
N ILE A 110 19.66 -7.06 -12.56
CA ILE A 110 20.25 -6.73 -11.26
C ILE A 110 20.14 -5.22 -11.02
N ARG A 111 19.62 -4.83 -9.86
CA ARG A 111 19.62 -3.46 -9.35
C ARG A 111 20.60 -3.38 -8.17
N ARG A 112 21.79 -2.84 -8.44
CA ARG A 112 22.82 -2.61 -7.40
C ARG A 112 22.62 -1.24 -6.77
N SER A 113 22.49 -1.20 -5.44
CA SER A 113 22.59 0.03 -4.65
C SER A 113 23.82 -0.02 -3.73
N ARG A 114 24.27 1.13 -3.23
CA ARG A 114 25.44 1.21 -2.33
C ARG A 114 25.30 0.40 -1.03
N ARG A 115 24.07 0.03 -0.63
CA ARG A 115 23.79 -0.67 0.65
C ARG A 115 23.12 -2.04 0.48
N SER A 116 22.60 -2.36 -0.70
CA SER A 116 21.88 -3.61 -0.96
C SER A 116 21.87 -3.90 -2.47
N SER A 117 22.02 -5.17 -2.83
CA SER A 117 21.77 -5.66 -4.18
C SER A 117 20.53 -6.54 -4.19
N SER A 118 19.61 -6.22 -5.09
CA SER A 118 18.47 -7.05 -5.42
C SER A 118 18.43 -7.26 -6.93
N ALA A 119 17.80 -8.34 -7.37
CA ALA A 119 17.57 -8.58 -8.77
C ALA A 119 16.07 -8.77 -9.01
N GLU A 120 15.61 -8.26 -10.15
CA GLU A 120 14.25 -8.44 -10.63
C GLU A 120 14.28 -9.49 -11.74
N ILE A 121 13.51 -10.56 -11.59
CA ILE A 121 13.32 -11.61 -12.60
C ILE A 121 11.91 -11.47 -13.16
N LYS A 122 11.79 -11.51 -14.48
CA LYS A 122 10.49 -11.58 -15.15
C LYS A 122 10.21 -13.00 -15.59
N ILE A 123 9.06 -13.51 -15.17
CA ILE A 123 8.64 -14.87 -15.42
C ILE A 123 7.36 -14.81 -16.24
N GLU A 124 7.34 -15.59 -17.32
CA GLU A 124 6.20 -15.71 -18.22
C GLU A 124 5.58 -17.10 -18.06
N PHE A 125 4.27 -17.17 -17.86
CA PHE A 125 3.59 -18.44 -17.65
C PHE A 125 2.16 -18.41 -18.19
N ILE A 126 1.56 -19.59 -18.25
CA ILE A 126 0.17 -19.77 -18.67
C ILE A 126 -0.66 -20.13 -17.43
N THR A 127 -1.72 -19.36 -17.20
CA THR A 127 -2.71 -19.58 -16.13
C THR A 127 -3.58 -20.81 -16.43
N GLU A 128 -4.31 -21.29 -15.42
CA GLU A 128 -5.26 -22.40 -15.59
C GLU A 128 -6.30 -22.13 -16.70
N ASP A 129 -6.67 -20.85 -16.89
CA ASP A 129 -7.60 -20.40 -17.93
C ASP A 129 -6.95 -20.25 -19.32
N GLY A 130 -5.67 -20.63 -19.47
CA GLY A 130 -4.93 -20.55 -20.73
C GLY A 130 -4.41 -19.16 -21.08
N GLN A 131 -4.56 -18.16 -20.20
CA GLN A 131 -4.04 -16.82 -20.43
C GLN A 131 -2.55 -16.73 -20.14
N LYS A 132 -1.83 -16.04 -21.01
CA LYS A 132 -0.40 -15.79 -20.88
C LYS A 132 -0.17 -14.55 -20.01
N VAL A 133 0.52 -14.72 -18.88
CA VAL A 133 0.77 -13.67 -17.89
C VAL A 133 2.27 -13.51 -17.65
N GLN A 134 2.68 -12.29 -17.30
CA GLN A 134 4.03 -11.97 -16.87
C GLN A 134 4.01 -11.47 -15.44
N ALA A 135 4.84 -12.04 -14.58
CA ALA A 135 5.04 -11.62 -13.20
C ALA A 135 6.50 -11.19 -12.98
N SER A 136 6.70 -10.19 -12.13
CA SER A 136 8.03 -9.77 -11.68
C SER A 136 8.24 -10.28 -10.25
N GLU A 137 9.37 -10.95 -10.03
CA GLU A 137 9.80 -11.36 -8.69
C GLU A 137 11.14 -10.73 -8.33
N TYR A 138 11.26 -10.29 -7.07
CA TYR A 138 12.51 -9.77 -6.53
C TYR A 138 13.24 -10.86 -5.76
N VAL A 139 14.45 -11.18 -6.21
CA VAL A 139 15.34 -12.16 -5.56
C VAL A 139 16.64 -11.50 -5.13
N THR A 140 17.39 -12.19 -4.29
CA THR A 140 18.75 -11.76 -3.93
C THR A 140 19.72 -11.94 -5.10
N GLU A 141 20.82 -11.19 -5.14
CA GLU A 141 21.84 -11.34 -6.19
C GLU A 141 22.41 -12.78 -6.25
N ARG A 142 22.58 -13.43 -5.09
CA ARG A 142 23.03 -14.83 -5.01
C ARG A 142 22.04 -15.84 -5.58
N GLU A 143 20.74 -15.54 -5.49
CA GLU A 143 19.71 -16.38 -6.10
C GLU A 143 19.60 -16.13 -7.59
N PHE A 144 19.74 -14.87 -8.01
CA PHE A 144 19.74 -14.49 -9.41
C PHE A 144 20.80 -15.24 -10.23
N GLU A 145 22.00 -15.45 -9.67
CA GLU A 145 23.08 -16.20 -10.31
C GLU A 145 22.72 -17.67 -10.62
N LYS A 146 21.68 -18.22 -10.01
CA LYS A 146 21.23 -19.60 -10.23
C LYS A 146 20.26 -19.74 -11.40
N TYR A 147 19.75 -18.63 -11.92
CA TYR A 147 18.67 -18.63 -12.89
C TYR A 147 19.16 -18.16 -14.26
N TYR A 148 18.64 -18.79 -15.31
CA TYR A 148 18.97 -18.43 -16.70
C TYR A 148 17.74 -18.02 -17.50
N VAL A 149 17.93 -17.06 -18.42
CA VAL A 149 16.87 -16.70 -19.37
C VAL A 149 16.54 -17.92 -20.25
N GLY A 150 15.27 -18.26 -20.31
CA GLY A 150 14.74 -19.41 -21.02
C GLY A 150 14.56 -20.66 -20.16
N GLU A 151 15.03 -20.64 -18.92
CA GLU A 151 14.85 -21.74 -17.96
C GLU A 151 13.39 -21.87 -17.53
N GLU A 152 12.93 -23.11 -17.38
CA GLU A 152 11.61 -23.44 -16.84
C GLU A 152 11.72 -23.66 -15.33
N ILE A 153 10.91 -22.92 -14.57
CA ILE A 153 10.91 -22.92 -13.11
C ILE A 153 9.50 -23.15 -12.59
N LYS A 154 9.39 -23.79 -11.43
CA LYS A 154 8.10 -23.91 -10.74
C LYS A 154 7.79 -22.61 -10.03
N ILE A 155 6.59 -22.11 -10.27
CA ILE A 155 6.09 -20.91 -9.62
C ILE A 155 4.75 -21.18 -8.96
N GLN A 156 4.49 -20.44 -7.90
CA GLN A 156 3.22 -20.36 -7.20
C GLN A 156 2.63 -18.98 -7.47
N TYR A 157 1.45 -18.91 -8.06
CA TYR A 157 0.79 -17.64 -8.40
C TYR A 157 -0.60 -17.55 -7.76
N SER A 158 -1.05 -16.32 -7.49
CA SER A 158 -2.41 -16.06 -6.97
C SER A 158 -3.45 -16.23 -8.08
N LYS A 159 -4.51 -17.01 -7.83
CA LYS A 159 -5.61 -17.19 -8.80
C LYS A 159 -6.40 -15.90 -9.04
N SER A 160 -6.55 -15.05 -8.01
CA SER A 160 -7.21 -13.74 -8.11
C SER A 160 -6.34 -12.69 -8.79
N SER A 161 -5.02 -12.76 -8.57
CA SER A 161 -4.06 -11.78 -9.07
C SER A 161 -2.85 -12.47 -9.69
N PRO A 162 -2.94 -13.00 -10.93
CA PRO A 162 -1.85 -13.78 -11.54
C PRO A 162 -0.52 -13.04 -11.68
N ASN A 163 -0.53 -11.71 -11.60
CA ASN A 163 0.66 -10.87 -11.64
C ASN A 163 1.54 -11.04 -10.38
N VAL A 164 0.97 -11.60 -9.31
CA VAL A 164 1.65 -11.93 -8.05
C VAL A 164 2.05 -13.40 -8.09
N ALA A 165 3.35 -13.65 -8.26
CA ALA A 165 3.92 -14.99 -8.31
C ALA A 165 5.24 -15.09 -7.55
N HIS A 166 5.52 -16.28 -7.01
CA HIS A 166 6.76 -16.62 -6.34
C HIS A 166 7.37 -17.91 -6.88
N ILE A 167 8.69 -17.93 -6.99
CA ILE A 167 9.45 -19.14 -7.30
C ILE A 167 9.39 -20.10 -6.12
N VAL A 168 8.94 -21.32 -6.40
CA VAL A 168 8.92 -22.42 -5.42
C VAL A 168 10.33 -22.99 -5.30
N ARG A 169 10.88 -22.96 -4.09
CA ARG A 169 12.26 -23.39 -3.77
C ARG A 169 12.32 -24.81 -3.25
#